data_AF-A0A7X5VLC0-F1
#
_entry.id   AF-A0A7X5VLC0-F1
#
_cell.length_a   1.000
_cell.length_b   1.000
_cell.length_c   1.000
_cell.angle_alpha   90.00
_cell.angle_beta   90.00
_cell.angle_gamma   90.00
#
_symmetry.space_group_name_H-M   'P 1'
#
loop_
_entity.id
_entity.type
_entity.pdbx_description
1 polymer ?
#
loop_
_entity_poly.entity_id
_entity_poly.type
_entity_poly.pdbx_seq_one_letter_code
_entity_poly.pdbx_strand_id
1 'polypeptide(L)'
;GLSVGLIYPPGMFSDTGELTGLAAIVAEADGLFTAHVRGSSETLIEATAELVSIARATGVRVHHSHLEAVGETFWPGIDDVLAMEDAARGDGLAISHDVFPY
;
A
#
# COMPACT_ATOMS: atom_id res chain seq x y z
N GLY A 1 10.71 3.25 -11.00
CA GLY A 1 9.70 3.13 -9.93
C GLY A 1 8.68 4.24 -10.06
N LEU A 2 7.58 4.16 -9.32
CA LEU A 2 6.49 5.15 -9.28
C LEU A 2 6.03 5.33 -7.83
N SER A 3 5.68 6.55 -7.45
CA SER A 3 5.05 6.85 -6.17
C SER A 3 3.65 7.40 -6.37
N VAL A 4 2.74 7.03 -5.47
CA VAL A 4 1.36 7.54 -5.42
C VAL A 4 1.02 8.05 -4.03
N GLY A 5 0.24 9.13 -3.99
CA GLY A 5 -0.32 9.69 -2.75
C GLY A 5 -1.83 9.67 -2.81
N LEU A 6 -2.43 8.59 -2.31
CA LEU A 6 -3.85 8.28 -2.52
C LEU A 6 -4.76 8.96 -1.49
N ILE A 7 -4.21 9.47 -0.39
CA ILE A 7 -4.96 10.29 0.56
C ILE A 7 -5.19 11.73 0.07
N TYR A 8 -4.46 12.17 -0.97
CA TYR A 8 -4.48 13.56 -1.45
C TYR A 8 -5.15 13.70 -2.82
N PRO A 9 -5.80 14.83 -3.12
CA PRO A 9 -6.08 15.22 -4.49
C PRO A 9 -4.77 15.40 -5.29
N PRO A 10 -4.73 15.01 -6.58
CA PRO A 10 -5.78 14.34 -7.34
C PRO A 10 -5.81 12.81 -7.18
N GLY A 11 -4.78 12.20 -6.60
CA GLY A 11 -4.60 10.73 -6.54
C GLY A 11 -5.72 9.98 -5.83
N MET A 12 -6.42 10.63 -4.90
CA MET A 12 -7.60 10.06 -4.24
C MET A 12 -8.75 9.71 -5.19
N PHE A 13 -8.78 10.29 -6.41
CA PHE A 13 -9.79 10.00 -7.42
C PHE A 13 -9.42 8.86 -8.35
N SER A 14 -8.15 8.42 -8.35
CA SER A 14 -7.72 7.26 -9.13
C SER A 14 -8.33 5.99 -8.55
N ASP A 15 -8.93 5.17 -9.42
CA ASP A 15 -9.44 3.86 -9.05
C ASP A 15 -8.32 2.79 -9.02
N THR A 16 -8.59 1.65 -8.39
CA THR A 16 -7.62 0.56 -8.28
C THR A 16 -7.21 0.00 -9.64
N GLY A 17 -8.06 0.09 -10.67
CA GLY A 17 -7.76 -0.37 -12.03
C GLY A 17 -6.70 0.50 -12.71
N GLU A 18 -6.81 1.83 -12.60
CA GLU A 18 -5.79 2.79 -13.03
C GLU A 18 -4.45 2.51 -12.34
N LEU A 19 -4.48 2.35 -11.01
CA LEU A 19 -3.28 2.07 -10.23
C LEU A 19 -2.63 0.73 -10.62
N THR A 20 -3.45 -0.31 -10.84
CA THR A 20 -2.99 -1.63 -11.30
C THR A 20 -2.34 -1.54 -12.68
N GLY A 21 -2.91 -0.77 -13.60
CA GLY A 21 -2.34 -0.55 -14.92
C GLY A 21 -0.97 0.13 -14.87
N LEU A 22 -0.82 1.16 -14.04
CA LEU A 22 0.47 1.83 -13.81
C LEU A 22 1.48 0.90 -13.13
N ALA A 23 1.04 0.16 -12.12
CA ALA A 23 1.87 -0.81 -11.39
C ALA A 23 2.38 -1.93 -12.30
N ALA A 24 1.59 -2.40 -13.26
CA ALA A 24 2.02 -3.40 -14.24
C ALA A 24 3.20 -2.88 -15.10
N ILE A 25 3.15 -1.63 -15.57
CA ILE A 25 4.26 -1.01 -16.31
C ILE A 25 5.51 -0.91 -15.41
N VAL A 26 5.33 -0.58 -14.13
CA VAL A 26 6.43 -0.54 -13.16
C VAL A 26 7.03 -1.94 -12.95
N ALA A 27 6.20 -2.98 -12.90
CA ALA A 27 6.64 -4.37 -12.77
C ALA A 27 7.46 -4.82 -13.99
N GLU A 28 7.01 -4.51 -15.21
CA GLU A 28 7.74 -4.80 -16.45
C GLU A 28 9.14 -4.17 -16.49
N ALA A 29 9.29 -3.01 -15.84
CA ALA A 29 10.56 -2.30 -15.70
C ALA A 29 11.40 -2.75 -14.49
N ASP A 30 11.02 -3.83 -13.78
CA ASP A 30 11.58 -4.26 -12.49
C ASP A 30 11.71 -3.08 -11.50
N GLY A 31 10.69 -2.23 -11.48
CA GLY A 31 10.63 -1.04 -10.65
C GLY A 31 9.99 -1.28 -9.28
N LEU A 32 10.08 -0.26 -8.43
CA LEU A 32 9.38 -0.18 -7.15
C LEU A 32 8.13 0.70 -7.28
N PHE A 33 6.99 0.23 -6.77
CA PHE A 33 5.76 0.99 -6.62
C PHE A 33 5.59 1.38 -5.15
N THR A 34 5.59 2.67 -4.85
CA THR A 34 5.49 3.17 -3.47
C THR A 34 4.15 3.88 -3.28
N ALA A 35 3.52 3.70 -2.13
CA ALA A 35 2.21 4.28 -1.86
C ALA A 35 2.13 4.90 -0.47
N HIS A 36 1.79 6.19 -0.42
CA HIS A 36 1.02 6.72 0.69
C HIS A 36 -0.43 6.30 0.43
N VAL A 37 -0.89 5.31 1.19
CA VAL A 37 -2.17 4.62 0.96
C VAL A 37 -3.37 5.56 1.16
N ARG A 38 -4.55 5.11 0.73
CA ARG A 38 -5.75 5.96 0.65
C ARG A 38 -6.33 6.33 2.02
N GLY A 39 -5.95 5.62 3.07
CA GLY A 39 -6.46 5.84 4.42
C GLY A 39 -5.52 5.33 5.49
N SER A 40 -5.45 6.08 6.59
CA SER A 40 -4.63 5.77 7.77
C SER A 40 -5.45 5.67 9.06
N SER A 41 -6.78 5.71 8.98
CA SER A 41 -7.69 5.67 10.14
C SER A 41 -8.77 4.59 9.94
N GLU A 42 -10.04 4.97 9.80
CA GLU A 42 -11.18 4.07 9.59
C GLU A 42 -11.01 3.14 8.39
N THR A 43 -10.28 3.59 7.36
CA THR A 43 -10.08 2.88 6.09
C THR A 43 -8.68 2.27 5.95
N LEU A 44 -7.89 2.19 7.02
CA LEU A 44 -6.50 1.70 6.98
C LEU A 44 -6.39 0.27 6.42
N ILE A 45 -7.29 -0.61 6.85
CA ILE A 45 -7.28 -2.02 6.46
C ILE A 45 -7.64 -2.18 4.98
N GLU A 46 -8.67 -1.47 4.53
CA GLU A 46 -9.11 -1.44 3.13
C GLU A 46 -8.02 -0.84 2.22
N ALA A 47 -7.37 0.23 2.67
CA ALA A 47 -6.30 0.88 1.92
C ALA A 47 -5.05 -0.01 1.80
N THR A 48 -4.70 -0.74 2.85
CA THR A 48 -3.62 -1.74 2.82
C THR A 48 -3.99 -2.92 1.93
N ALA A 49 -5.24 -3.39 2.00
CA ALA A 49 -5.74 -4.46 1.13
C ALA A 49 -5.73 -4.04 -0.35
N GLU A 50 -6.02 -2.78 -0.68
CA GLU A 50 -5.89 -2.23 -2.03
C GLU A 50 -4.43 -2.35 -2.51
N LEU A 51 -3.45 -1.92 -1.70
CA LEU A 51 -2.03 -2.02 -2.04
C LEU A 51 -1.57 -3.47 -2.27
N VAL A 52 -1.96 -4.39 -1.37
CA VAL A 52 -1.67 -5.82 -1.50
C VAL A 52 -2.33 -6.41 -2.74
N SER A 53 -3.55 -6.00 -3.07
CA SER A 53 -4.24 -6.48 -4.28
C SER A 53 -3.53 -6.05 -5.57
N ILE A 54 -3.00 -4.83 -5.61
CA ILE A 54 -2.20 -4.32 -6.73
C ILE A 54 -0.91 -5.15 -6.87
N ALA A 55 -0.21 -5.40 -5.76
CA ALA A 55 0.99 -6.23 -5.75
C ALA A 55 0.70 -7.65 -6.26
N ARG A 56 -0.40 -8.26 -5.79
CA ARG A 56 -0.81 -9.61 -6.20
C ARG A 56 -1.22 -9.68 -7.66
N ALA A 57 -1.90 -8.66 -8.19
CA ALA A 57 -2.35 -8.64 -9.57
C ALA A 57 -1.21 -8.42 -10.58
N THR A 58 -0.15 -7.72 -10.17
CA THR A 58 0.91 -7.26 -11.09
C THR A 58 2.26 -7.93 -10.87
N GLY A 59 2.50 -8.50 -9.68
CA GLY A 59 3.82 -8.95 -9.25
C GLY A 59 4.80 -7.81 -8.97
N VAL A 60 4.35 -6.54 -8.96
CA VAL A 60 5.22 -5.39 -8.69
C VAL A 60 5.77 -5.45 -7.26
N ARG A 61 7.01 -4.98 -7.08
CA ARG A 61 7.56 -4.73 -5.75
C ARG A 61 6.85 -3.50 -5.17
N VAL A 62 6.27 -3.63 -3.98
CA VAL A 62 5.54 -2.55 -3.32
C VAL A 62 6.22 -2.06 -2.05
N HIS A 63 6.07 -0.76 -1.77
CA HIS A 63 6.50 -0.14 -0.53
C HIS A 63 5.36 0.72 0.05
N HIS A 64 4.91 0.37 1.24
CA HIS A 64 3.94 1.14 2.02
C HIS A 64 4.69 2.26 2.75
N SER A 65 4.56 3.48 2.25
CA SER A 65 5.25 4.63 2.82
C SER A 65 4.66 4.96 4.18
N HIS A 66 5.53 5.23 5.16
CA HIS A 66 5.25 5.73 6.50
C HIS A 66 3.97 5.12 7.11
N LEU A 67 4.00 3.81 7.31
CA LEU A 67 2.90 3.04 7.89
C LEU A 67 2.50 3.67 9.22
N GLU A 68 1.24 4.10 9.31
CA GLU A 68 0.70 4.79 10.47
C GLU A 68 -0.78 4.44 10.70
N ALA A 69 -1.22 4.55 11.95
CA ALA A 69 -2.62 4.53 12.33
C ALA A 69 -2.96 5.82 13.06
N VAL A 70 -3.77 6.66 12.43
CA VAL A 70 -4.09 8.01 12.90
C VAL A 70 -5.37 7.97 13.74
N GLY A 71 -5.25 8.36 15.01
CA GLY A 71 -6.34 8.39 15.99
C GLY A 71 -6.34 7.16 16.90
N GLU A 72 -6.44 7.38 18.23
CA GLU A 72 -6.28 6.35 19.27
C GLU A 72 -7.20 5.13 19.05
N THR A 73 -8.43 5.38 18.58
CA THR A 73 -9.40 4.34 18.25
C THR A 73 -8.90 3.34 17.19
N PHE A 74 -8.02 3.77 16.29
CA PHE A 74 -7.54 3.00 15.14
C PHE A 74 -6.16 2.39 15.35
N TRP A 75 -5.44 2.72 16.42
CA TRP A 75 -4.11 2.18 16.71
C TRP A 75 -4.01 0.65 16.69
N PRO A 76 -5.01 -0.11 17.21
CA PRO A 76 -4.96 -1.57 17.12
C PRO A 76 -4.87 -2.12 15.68
N GLY A 77 -5.30 -1.34 14.68
CA GLY A 77 -5.25 -1.75 13.27
C GLY A 77 -3.84 -1.91 12.71
N ILE A 78 -2.79 -1.41 13.39
CA ILE A 78 -1.41 -1.67 12.98
C ILE A 78 -1.09 -3.17 13.02
N ASP A 79 -1.58 -3.89 14.04
CA ASP A 79 -1.34 -5.34 14.14
C ASP A 79 -1.96 -6.09 12.96
N ASP A 80 -3.15 -5.66 12.52
CA ASP A 80 -3.84 -6.23 11.35
C ASP A 80 -3.09 -5.93 10.04
N VAL A 81 -2.56 -4.72 9.88
CA VAL A 81 -1.74 -4.34 8.71
C VAL A 81 -0.47 -5.17 8.66
N LEU A 82 0.25 -5.28 9.78
CA LEU A 82 1.49 -6.08 9.85
C LEU A 82 1.22 -7.55 9.55
N ALA A 83 0.14 -8.12 10.09
CA ALA A 83 -0.27 -9.49 9.78
C ALA A 83 -0.62 -9.67 8.30
N MET A 84 -1.29 -8.69 7.69
CA MET A 84 -1.63 -8.71 6.26
C MET A 84 -0.38 -8.65 5.37
N GLU A 85 0.58 -7.79 5.70
CA GLU A 85 1.84 -7.70 4.97
C GLU A 85 2.73 -8.94 5.17
N ASP A 86 2.77 -9.52 6.38
CA ASP A 86 3.43 -10.79 6.66
C ASP A 86 2.85 -11.93 5.82
N ALA A 87 1.51 -12.03 5.76
CA ALA A 87 0.82 -13.02 4.94
C ALA A 87 1.12 -12.82 3.44
N ALA A 88 1.09 -11.58 2.96
CA ALA A 88 1.45 -11.24 1.59
C ALA A 88 2.90 -11.64 1.26
N ARG A 89 3.85 -11.42 2.17
CA ARG A 89 5.24 -11.91 2.03
C ARG A 89 5.29 -13.43 2.02
N GLY A 90 4.49 -14.11 2.84
CA GLY A 90 4.34 -15.57 2.86
C GLY A 90 3.84 -16.14 1.53
N ASP A 91 2.99 -15.39 0.82
CA ASP A 91 2.50 -15.71 -0.54
C ASP A 91 3.53 -15.41 -1.64
N GLY A 92 4.72 -14.89 -1.30
CA GLY A 92 5.79 -14.56 -2.23
C GLY A 92 5.73 -13.14 -2.80
N LEU A 93 4.86 -12.26 -2.28
CA LEU A 93 4.82 -10.86 -2.69
C LEU A 93 5.97 -10.07 -2.06
N ALA A 94 6.60 -9.21 -2.85
CA ALA A 94 7.65 -8.31 -2.40
C ALA A 94 7.03 -7.01 -1.84
N ILE A 95 6.64 -7.04 -0.57
CA ILE A 95 6.10 -5.89 0.17
C ILE A 95 7.03 -5.47 1.32
N SER A 96 7.17 -4.16 1.50
CA SER A 96 7.94 -3.54 2.58
C SER A 96 7.22 -2.28 3.04
N HIS A 97 7.60 -1.77 4.21
CA HIS A 97 7.13 -0.49 4.73
C HIS A 97 8.28 0.28 5.38
N ASP A 98 8.08 1.58 5.59
CA ASP A 98 8.90 2.40 6.47
C ASP A 98 8.03 3.09 7.54
N VAL A 99 8.68 3.65 8.56
CA VAL A 99 8.06 4.46 9.61
C VAL A 99 9.02 5.58 10.01
N PHE A 100 8.48 6.67 10.55
CA PHE A 100 9.26 7.66 11.28
C PHE A 100 8.93 7.55 12.79
N PRO A 101 9.91 7.72 13.70
CA PRO A 101 9.72 7.44 15.12
C PRO A 101 9.11 8.63 15.89
N TYR A 102 7.90 9.07 15.50
CA TYR A 102 7.17 10.19 16.12
C TYR A 102 5.67 9.90 16.24
#